data_AF-A0AAJ5CCV7-F1
#
_entry.id   AF-A0AAJ5CCV7-F1
#
_cell.length_a   1.000
_cell.length_b   1.000
_cell.length_c   1.000
_cell.angle_alpha   90.00
_cell.angle_beta   90.00
_cell.angle_gamma   90.00
#
_symmetry.space_group_name_H-M   'P 1'
#
loop_
_entity.id
_entity.type
_entity.pdbx_description
1 polymer ?
#
loop_
_entity_poly.entity_id
_entity_poly.type
_entity_poly.pdbx_seq_one_letter_code
_entity_poly.pdbx_strand_id
1 'polypeptide(L)'
;MVDGVCPGCGKPLAGRTGRKGRSSVYCSAACRQRAYRERRAAPSDTAQGLIEEVGRQVRELVPAPPAVFYSGVSELATSVGRLRRIARTARDTAGPGTADPVTEEPVLDEPVLDEPGAVDLVTTGPVTEVALAESDFAALVESYRRELRVHCYRMSGSYDDAEDLVQETFLRAWRARDGFAGRASVRTWLYRIATNACLDFQRRTARRPQRYEPLPGMNHGGAEPPARVTWLQPYPDDDLPSTEEQPDALAVSRETLELVFLAAIQHLPPRQRAVLVLRDVLGLAAAETAAVLDMTVASVNSALQRARPTLRDHLPRRRAEWTAEADVREREILARYMAAAERLDLTEVATLLSEDITLTMPPNPFWFVGREALVEFLSVSLDPASPMFLGHWRHLPARANGQLAAGGYVRRPGTTVYRAQVLDVLRVEGDRIVEITSFEPHLFPAFGLPLRLPADR
;
A
#
# COMPACT_ATOMS: atom_id res chain seq x y z
N MET A 1 -4.65 -44.53 -31.53
CA MET A 1 -6.01 -45.09 -31.57
C MET A 1 -6.32 -45.43 -33.01
N VAL A 2 -6.85 -46.62 -33.26
CA VAL A 2 -7.23 -47.13 -34.58
C VAL A 2 -8.20 -46.14 -35.23
N ASP A 3 -7.81 -45.55 -36.36
CA ASP A 3 -8.67 -44.62 -37.10
C ASP A 3 -9.92 -45.35 -37.56
N GLY A 4 -11.08 -44.89 -37.08
CA GLY A 4 -12.39 -45.34 -37.56
C GLY A 4 -13.20 -46.24 -36.62
N VAL A 5 -12.82 -46.45 -35.35
CA VAL A 5 -13.65 -47.19 -34.37
C VAL A 5 -13.97 -46.38 -33.12
N CYS A 6 -15.18 -46.56 -32.58
CA CYS A 6 -15.69 -45.88 -31.40
C CYS A 6 -15.02 -46.42 -30.12
N PRO A 7 -14.33 -45.59 -29.32
CA PRO A 7 -13.64 -46.06 -28.12
C PRO A 7 -14.58 -46.52 -26.99
N GLY A 8 -15.88 -46.20 -27.04
CA GLY A 8 -16.86 -46.64 -26.05
C GLY A 8 -17.49 -48.01 -26.31
N CYS A 9 -17.37 -48.56 -27.51
CA CYS A 9 -18.01 -49.84 -27.87
C CYS A 9 -17.32 -50.66 -28.97
N GLY A 10 -16.21 -50.19 -29.54
CA GLY A 10 -15.43 -50.87 -30.58
C GLY A 10 -16.05 -50.86 -31.98
N LYS A 11 -17.26 -50.30 -32.16
CA LYS A 11 -17.94 -50.27 -33.47
C LYS A 11 -17.32 -49.27 -34.45
N PRO A 12 -17.31 -49.54 -35.77
CA PRO A 12 -16.85 -48.60 -36.77
C PRO A 12 -17.64 -47.27 -36.75
N LEU A 13 -16.94 -46.15 -36.89
CA LEU A 13 -17.53 -44.83 -37.09
C LEU A 13 -17.87 -44.68 -38.58
N ALA A 14 -19.14 -44.38 -38.90
CA ALA A 14 -19.58 -44.28 -40.29
C ALA A 14 -18.81 -43.19 -41.05
N GLY A 15 -18.13 -43.57 -42.14
CA GLY A 15 -17.45 -42.65 -43.05
C GLY A 15 -18.45 -41.75 -43.77
N ARG A 16 -18.21 -40.43 -43.79
CA ARG A 16 -19.10 -39.47 -44.45
C ARG A 16 -18.76 -39.33 -45.93
N THR A 17 -19.70 -39.68 -46.80
CA THR A 17 -19.84 -39.04 -48.11
C THR A 17 -20.43 -37.62 -47.90
N GLY A 18 -19.61 -36.58 -48.08
CA GLY A 18 -20.10 -35.29 -48.61
C GLY A 18 -20.59 -34.16 -47.69
N ARG A 19 -20.32 -34.10 -46.37
CA ARG A 19 -20.57 -32.84 -45.58
C ARG A 19 -19.46 -32.49 -44.57
N LYS A 20 -18.86 -31.29 -44.74
CA LYS A 20 -17.86 -30.68 -43.84
C LYS A 20 -18.52 -30.20 -42.53
N GLY A 21 -18.26 -30.90 -41.44
CA GLY A 21 -18.58 -30.52 -40.06
C GLY A 21 -17.94 -31.51 -39.08
N ARG A 22 -17.44 -31.04 -37.92
CA ARG A 22 -16.63 -31.79 -36.92
C ARG A 22 -17.13 -33.23 -36.74
N SER A 23 -16.21 -34.20 -36.91
CA SER A 23 -16.46 -35.63 -36.69
C SER A 23 -16.71 -35.93 -35.20
N SER A 24 -17.78 -36.67 -34.90
CA SER A 24 -18.00 -37.19 -33.54
C SER A 24 -17.07 -38.37 -33.30
N VAL A 25 -16.24 -38.29 -32.25
CA VAL A 25 -15.31 -39.36 -31.82
C VAL A 25 -16.04 -40.59 -31.27
N TYR A 26 -17.37 -40.50 -31.06
CA TYR A 26 -18.21 -41.58 -30.53
C TYR A 26 -19.39 -41.88 -31.47
N CYS A 27 -19.77 -43.16 -31.58
CA CYS A 27 -20.88 -43.60 -32.43
C CYS A 27 -22.28 -43.28 -31.88
N SER A 28 -22.39 -42.95 -30.59
CA SER A 28 -23.64 -42.53 -29.96
C SER A 28 -23.41 -41.67 -28.71
N ALA A 29 -24.43 -40.93 -28.29
CA ALA A 29 -24.41 -40.18 -27.03
C ALA A 29 -24.20 -41.11 -25.82
N ALA A 30 -24.76 -42.32 -25.86
CA ALA A 30 -24.57 -43.33 -24.83
C ALA A 30 -23.10 -43.79 -24.69
N CYS A 31 -22.40 -43.99 -25.81
CA CYS A 31 -20.95 -44.31 -25.78
C CYS A 31 -20.10 -43.17 -25.22
N ARG A 32 -20.50 -41.92 -25.48
CA ARG A 32 -19.84 -40.74 -24.92
C ARG A 32 -20.03 -40.64 -23.40
N GLN A 33 -21.25 -40.89 -22.91
CA GLN A 33 -21.55 -40.88 -21.48
C GLN A 33 -20.90 -42.04 -20.72
N ARG A 34 -20.79 -43.22 -21.35
CA ARG A 34 -20.07 -44.36 -20.77
C ARG A 34 -18.58 -44.07 -20.62
N ALA A 35 -17.94 -43.57 -21.68
CA ALA A 35 -16.52 -43.18 -21.63
C ALA A 35 -16.25 -42.05 -20.62
N TYR A 36 -17.22 -41.15 -20.41
CA TYR A 36 -17.13 -40.12 -19.37
C TYR A 36 -17.22 -40.71 -17.95
N ARG A 37 -18.09 -41.70 -17.72
CA ARG A 37 -18.23 -42.38 -16.42
C ARG A 37 -17.02 -43.25 -16.11
N GLU A 38 -16.48 -43.97 -17.09
CA GLU A 38 -15.30 -44.83 -16.91
C GLU A 38 -14.03 -44.01 -16.63
N ARG A 39 -13.86 -42.82 -17.22
CA ARG A 39 -12.77 -41.89 -16.86
C ARG A 39 -12.86 -41.35 -15.44
N ARG A 40 -14.08 -41.25 -14.90
CA ARG A 40 -14.34 -40.74 -13.55
C ARG A 40 -14.28 -41.82 -12.47
N ALA A 41 -14.12 -43.09 -12.87
CA ALA A 41 -14.05 -44.25 -11.98
C ALA A 41 -12.61 -44.77 -11.75
N ALA A 42 -11.58 -44.10 -12.28
CA ALA A 42 -10.19 -44.43 -11.98
C ALA A 42 -9.81 -43.91 -10.58
N PRO A 43 -9.08 -44.70 -9.77
CA PRO A 43 -8.90 -44.42 -8.35
C PRO A 43 -7.77 -43.41 -8.13
N SER A 44 -8.10 -42.11 -8.14
CA SER A 44 -7.32 -41.04 -7.51
C SER A 44 -8.11 -39.76 -7.23
N ASP A 45 -9.34 -39.62 -7.72
CA ASP A 45 -10.12 -38.38 -7.55
C ASP A 45 -11.03 -38.42 -6.30
N THR A 46 -10.44 -38.21 -5.13
CA THR A 46 -11.17 -37.42 -4.11
C THR A 46 -10.69 -35.99 -4.21
N ALA A 47 -11.60 -35.02 -4.03
CA ALA A 47 -11.25 -33.60 -3.98
C ALA A 47 -10.14 -33.35 -2.94
N GLN A 48 -10.11 -34.14 -1.87
CA GLN A 48 -9.05 -34.18 -0.86
C GLN A 48 -7.68 -34.53 -1.45
N GLY A 49 -7.58 -35.61 -2.23
CA GLY A 49 -6.32 -36.04 -2.85
C GLY A 49 -5.80 -35.03 -3.88
N LEU A 50 -6.70 -34.38 -4.61
CA LEU A 50 -6.31 -33.30 -5.54
C LEU A 50 -5.86 -32.03 -4.80
N ILE A 51 -6.47 -31.72 -3.65
CA ILE A 51 -6.05 -30.62 -2.77
C ILE A 51 -4.68 -30.91 -2.12
N GLU A 52 -4.43 -32.16 -1.74
CA GLU A 52 -3.14 -32.58 -1.16
C GLU A 52 -2.01 -32.54 -2.20
N GLU A 53 -2.27 -33.03 -3.41
CA GLU A 53 -1.32 -33.04 -4.53
C GLU A 53 -1.01 -31.62 -5.03
N VAL A 54 -2.03 -30.77 -5.20
CA VAL A 54 -1.84 -29.34 -5.53
C VAL A 54 -1.15 -28.63 -4.36
N GLY A 55 -1.48 -28.95 -3.11
CA GLY A 55 -0.81 -28.41 -1.93
C GLY A 55 0.67 -28.79 -1.87
N ARG A 56 1.03 -30.01 -2.29
CA ARG A 56 2.41 -30.50 -2.36
C ARG A 56 3.19 -29.80 -3.48
N GLN A 57 2.60 -29.71 -4.67
CA GLN A 57 3.21 -29.01 -5.81
C GLN A 57 3.35 -27.51 -5.57
N VAL A 58 2.40 -26.87 -4.87
CA VAL A 58 2.51 -25.46 -4.45
C VAL A 58 3.63 -25.28 -3.42
N ARG A 59 3.85 -26.21 -2.49
CA ARG A 59 4.99 -26.14 -1.56
C ARG A 59 6.35 -26.30 -2.25
N GLU A 60 6.42 -27.05 -3.34
CA GLU A 60 7.63 -27.21 -4.17
C GLU A 60 7.86 -26.02 -5.13
N LEU A 61 6.81 -25.26 -5.45
CA LEU A 61 6.84 -24.12 -6.38
C LEU A 61 6.83 -22.74 -5.70
N VAL A 62 6.63 -22.67 -4.37
CA VAL A 62 6.87 -21.44 -3.60
C VAL A 62 8.39 -21.28 -3.51
N PRO A 63 8.99 -20.24 -4.14
CA PRO A 63 10.38 -19.91 -3.85
C PRO A 63 10.44 -19.62 -2.35
N ALA A 64 11.35 -20.30 -1.64
CA ALA A 64 11.63 -19.94 -0.26
C ALA A 64 12.03 -18.46 -0.23
N PRO A 65 11.25 -17.57 0.40
CA PRO A 65 11.67 -16.19 0.58
C PRO A 65 12.89 -16.17 1.51
N PRO A 66 13.74 -15.13 1.45
CA PRO A 66 14.89 -15.00 2.34
C PRO A 66 14.43 -15.21 3.79
N ALA A 67 15.02 -16.21 4.46
CA ALA A 67 14.62 -16.70 5.78
C ALA A 67 14.57 -15.63 6.89
N VAL A 68 15.10 -14.45 6.61
CA VAL A 68 15.18 -13.29 7.51
C VAL A 68 13.81 -12.66 7.80
N PHE A 69 12.80 -12.80 6.92
CA PHE A 69 11.51 -12.11 7.07
C PHE A 69 10.47 -12.82 7.96
N TYR A 70 10.66 -14.10 8.30
CA TYR A 70 9.67 -14.84 9.10
C TYR A 70 10.16 -15.32 10.46
N SER A 71 11.46 -15.31 10.76
CA SER A 71 11.92 -15.65 12.12
C SER A 71 11.47 -14.59 13.12
N GLY A 72 11.75 -13.30 12.87
CA GLY A 72 11.38 -12.21 13.77
C GLY A 72 9.86 -12.03 13.93
N VAL A 73 9.09 -12.06 12.85
CA VAL A 73 7.63 -11.86 12.90
C VAL A 73 6.92 -13.07 13.51
N SER A 74 7.39 -14.31 13.27
CA SER A 74 6.82 -15.49 13.90
C SER A 74 7.23 -15.61 15.37
N GLU A 75 8.46 -15.23 15.74
CA GLU A 75 8.93 -15.18 17.12
C GLU A 75 8.21 -14.09 17.92
N LEU A 76 7.97 -12.92 17.32
CA LEU A 76 7.20 -11.82 17.92
C LEU A 76 5.71 -12.19 18.04
N ALA A 77 5.11 -12.81 17.01
CA ALA A 77 3.73 -13.31 17.09
C ALA A 77 3.58 -14.45 18.11
N THR A 78 4.60 -15.30 18.25
CA THR A 78 4.65 -16.36 19.27
C THR A 78 4.83 -15.77 20.67
N SER A 79 5.65 -14.73 20.82
CA SER A 79 5.89 -14.02 22.08
C SER A 79 4.66 -13.22 22.53
N VAL A 80 4.00 -12.51 21.61
CA VAL A 80 2.72 -11.83 21.84
C VAL A 80 1.59 -12.84 22.12
N GLY A 81 1.59 -13.98 21.43
CA GLY A 81 0.68 -15.10 21.70
C GLY A 81 0.88 -15.69 23.10
N ARG A 82 2.15 -15.81 23.55
CA ARG A 82 2.52 -16.28 24.89
C ARG A 82 2.12 -15.27 25.97
N LEU A 83 2.37 -13.97 25.74
CA LEU A 83 1.95 -12.88 26.63
C LEU A 83 0.43 -12.79 26.76
N ARG A 84 -0.32 -12.93 25.66
CA ARG A 84 -1.79 -12.97 25.67
C ARG A 84 -2.31 -14.19 26.42
N ARG A 85 -1.61 -15.32 26.36
CA ARG A 85 -1.96 -16.54 27.10
C ARG A 85 -1.71 -16.34 28.60
N ILE A 86 -0.56 -15.79 28.98
CA ILE A 86 -0.22 -15.44 30.37
C ILE A 86 -1.22 -14.43 30.95
N ALA A 87 -1.57 -13.37 30.21
CA ALA A 87 -2.54 -12.37 30.63
C ALA A 87 -3.96 -12.92 30.76
N ARG A 88 -4.33 -13.93 29.95
CA ARG A 88 -5.61 -14.62 30.05
C ARG A 88 -5.63 -15.56 31.25
N THR A 89 -4.58 -16.35 31.46
CA THR A 89 -4.44 -17.21 32.64
C THR A 89 -4.39 -16.39 33.93
N ALA A 90 -3.78 -15.20 33.94
CA ALA A 90 -3.79 -14.29 35.08
C ALA A 90 -5.19 -13.71 35.38
N ARG A 91 -6.01 -13.46 34.36
CA ARG A 91 -7.43 -13.08 34.55
C ARG A 91 -8.30 -14.24 35.00
N ASP A 92 -8.03 -15.45 34.50
CA ASP A 92 -8.81 -16.64 34.82
C ASP A 92 -8.43 -17.21 36.21
N THR A 93 -7.21 -16.93 36.70
CA THR A 93 -6.75 -17.30 38.07
C THR A 93 -7.02 -16.20 39.09
N ALA A 94 -7.22 -14.96 38.66
CA ALA A 94 -7.82 -13.91 39.48
C ALA A 94 -9.33 -14.16 39.59
N GLY A 95 -9.71 -15.04 40.51
CA GLY A 95 -11.08 -15.10 41.03
C GLY A 95 -11.53 -13.73 41.58
N PRO A 96 -12.83 -13.51 41.79
CA PRO A 96 -13.33 -12.20 42.18
C PRO A 96 -12.78 -11.81 43.56
N GLY A 97 -11.91 -10.80 43.57
CA GLY A 97 -11.48 -10.06 44.76
C GLY A 97 -10.07 -10.38 45.24
N THR A 98 -9.16 -9.42 45.03
CA THR A 98 -8.31 -8.80 46.06
C THR A 98 -7.43 -7.74 45.37
N ALA A 99 -7.91 -6.50 45.32
CA ALA A 99 -7.03 -5.34 45.34
C ALA A 99 -7.26 -4.70 46.71
N ASP A 100 -6.28 -4.83 47.60
CA ASP A 100 -6.34 -4.18 48.90
C ASP A 100 -6.27 -2.65 48.71
N PRO A 101 -7.12 -1.89 49.43
CA PRO A 101 -7.03 -0.44 49.49
C PRO A 101 -6.01 -0.03 50.55
N VAL A 102 -5.23 1.01 50.25
CA VAL A 102 -4.45 1.72 51.26
C VAL A 102 -5.38 2.70 51.97
N THR A 103 -5.76 2.43 53.22
CA THR A 103 -5.76 3.39 54.34
C THR A 103 -6.22 2.75 55.65
N GLU A 104 -5.58 3.19 56.74
CA GLU A 104 -5.63 2.67 58.12
C GLU A 104 -6.98 2.89 58.85
N GLU A 105 -7.28 1.97 59.77
CA GLU A 105 -8.37 1.97 60.77
C GLU A 105 -7.96 2.77 62.04
N PRO A 106 -8.87 3.18 62.99
CA PRO A 106 -9.61 2.21 63.84
C PRO A 106 -11.03 2.57 64.42
N VAL A 107 -11.89 1.53 64.44
CA VAL A 107 -12.70 0.92 65.54
C VAL A 107 -13.90 1.62 66.27
N LEU A 108 -14.91 0.78 66.57
CA LEU A 108 -16.12 0.81 67.46
C LEU A 108 -17.46 1.10 66.74
N ASP A 109 -18.57 0.36 66.85
CA ASP A 109 -19.02 -0.81 67.63
C ASP A 109 -20.26 -1.44 66.92
N GLU A 110 -20.52 -2.74 67.15
CA GLU A 110 -21.70 -3.53 66.75
C GLU A 110 -22.98 -3.17 67.58
N PRO A 111 -24.25 -3.48 67.17
CA PRO A 111 -24.75 -4.87 67.14
C PRO A 111 -25.92 -5.27 66.18
N VAL A 112 -25.87 -6.55 65.76
CA VAL A 112 -26.91 -7.63 65.77
C VAL A 112 -28.22 -7.56 64.91
N LEU A 113 -28.22 -8.43 63.88
CA LEU A 113 -29.21 -9.41 63.34
C LEU A 113 -30.74 -9.29 63.53
N ASP A 114 -31.51 -9.42 62.42
CA ASP A 114 -32.50 -10.52 62.22
C ASP A 114 -33.05 -10.65 60.75
N GLU A 115 -32.79 -11.80 60.10
CA GLU A 115 -33.60 -12.71 59.23
C GLU A 115 -34.59 -12.21 58.10
N PRO A 116 -35.04 -13.10 57.16
CA PRO A 116 -34.94 -12.90 55.71
C PRO A 116 -36.27 -12.94 54.95
N GLY A 117 -36.27 -12.59 53.65
CA GLY A 117 -37.38 -12.97 52.78
C GLY A 117 -37.41 -12.40 51.36
N ALA A 118 -37.64 -13.32 50.42
CA ALA A 118 -38.22 -13.14 49.09
C ALA A 118 -37.32 -12.69 47.93
N VAL A 119 -36.97 -13.71 47.14
CA VAL A 119 -36.60 -13.72 45.73
C VAL A 119 -37.61 -12.92 44.90
N ASP A 120 -37.15 -12.07 43.98
CA ASP A 120 -37.94 -11.73 42.80
C ASP A 120 -37.07 -11.33 41.60
N LEU A 121 -37.65 -11.60 40.42
CA LEU A 121 -37.01 -11.76 39.13
C LEU A 121 -36.32 -10.52 38.56
N VAL A 122 -35.27 -10.81 37.78
CA VAL A 122 -34.83 -10.17 36.53
C VAL A 122 -35.64 -8.91 36.16
N THR A 123 -35.01 -7.75 36.36
CA THR A 123 -35.27 -6.58 35.52
C THR A 123 -33.96 -6.15 34.89
N THR A 124 -33.85 -6.40 33.58
CA THR A 124 -32.83 -5.81 32.70
C THR A 124 -32.92 -4.30 32.81
N GLY A 125 -32.01 -3.68 33.57
CA GLY A 125 -31.81 -2.24 33.53
C GLY A 125 -31.37 -1.82 32.12
N PRO A 126 -31.77 -0.63 31.65
CA PRO A 126 -31.38 -0.15 30.34
C PRO A 126 -29.85 -0.03 30.31
N VAL A 127 -29.22 -0.72 29.36
CA VAL A 127 -27.83 -0.46 28.99
C VAL A 127 -27.80 1.00 28.59
N THR A 128 -27.25 1.84 29.47
CA THR A 128 -27.11 3.27 29.19
C THR A 128 -26.08 3.36 28.08
N GLU A 129 -26.58 3.61 26.88
CA GLU A 129 -25.80 3.96 25.70
C GLU A 129 -25.01 5.21 26.08
N VAL A 130 -23.73 5.04 26.42
CA VAL A 130 -22.83 6.17 26.66
C VAL A 130 -22.59 6.80 25.29
N ALA A 131 -23.51 7.68 24.88
CA ALA A 131 -23.27 8.59 23.78
C ALA A 131 -22.01 9.40 24.16
N LEU A 132 -20.90 9.17 23.44
CA LEU A 132 -19.72 10.00 23.58
C LEU A 132 -20.17 11.46 23.38
N ALA A 133 -19.88 12.33 24.35
CA ALA A 133 -20.18 13.74 24.20
C ALA A 133 -19.53 14.27 22.91
N GLU A 134 -20.18 15.22 22.25
CA GLU A 134 -19.78 15.73 20.94
C GLU A 134 -18.30 16.14 20.85
N SER A 135 -17.77 16.76 21.92
CA SER A 135 -16.36 17.13 22.05
C SER A 135 -15.42 15.92 22.19
N ASP A 136 -15.84 14.88 22.90
CA ASP A 136 -15.04 13.70 23.19
C ASP A 136 -14.91 12.82 21.95
N PHE A 137 -15.97 12.74 21.15
CA PHE A 137 -15.93 12.08 19.85
C PHE A 137 -15.01 12.80 18.86
N ALA A 138 -15.08 14.14 18.80
CA ALA A 138 -14.21 14.91 17.91
C ALA A 138 -12.74 14.73 18.26
N ALA A 139 -12.37 14.85 19.54
CA ALA A 139 -11.01 14.62 20.02
C ALA A 139 -10.52 13.19 19.75
N LEU A 140 -11.39 12.20 19.96
CA LEU A 140 -11.09 10.80 19.69
C LEU A 140 -10.80 10.55 18.21
N VAL A 141 -11.66 11.01 17.30
CA VAL A 141 -11.49 10.81 15.86
C VAL A 141 -10.26 11.55 15.34
N GLU A 142 -10.00 12.76 15.85
CA GLU A 142 -8.83 13.57 15.50
C GLU A 142 -7.52 12.85 15.86
N SER A 143 -7.48 12.07 16.95
CA SER A 143 -6.32 11.24 17.30
C SER A 143 -5.94 10.20 16.23
N TYR A 144 -6.87 9.84 15.34
CA TYR A 144 -6.65 8.91 14.24
C TYR A 144 -6.33 9.60 12.91
N ARG A 145 -6.32 10.95 12.84
CA ARG A 145 -6.14 11.72 11.59
C ARG A 145 -4.91 11.26 10.82
N ARG A 146 -3.75 11.25 11.47
CA ARG A 146 -2.45 10.93 10.84
C ARG A 146 -2.48 9.56 10.18
N GLU A 147 -2.92 8.56 10.93
CA GLU A 147 -3.00 7.19 10.45
C GLU A 147 -4.03 7.02 9.32
N LEU A 148 -5.22 7.62 9.45
CA LEU A 148 -6.26 7.56 8.43
C LEU A 148 -5.84 8.26 7.15
N ARG A 149 -5.08 9.35 7.25
CA ARG A 149 -4.50 10.04 6.09
C ARG A 149 -3.52 9.14 5.34
N VAL A 150 -2.62 8.46 6.04
CA VAL A 150 -1.69 7.50 5.43
C VAL A 150 -2.47 6.36 4.74
N HIS A 151 -3.56 5.88 5.35
CA HIS A 151 -4.44 4.89 4.73
C HIS A 151 -5.13 5.42 3.46
N CYS A 152 -5.74 6.61 3.55
CA CYS A 152 -6.37 7.28 2.42
C CYS A 152 -5.36 7.54 1.30
N TYR A 153 -4.12 7.91 1.63
CA TYR A 153 -3.03 8.10 0.68
C TYR A 153 -2.63 6.80 -0.03
N ARG A 154 -2.47 5.68 0.69
CA ARG A 154 -2.25 4.36 0.06
C ARG A 154 -3.38 3.98 -0.89
N MET A 155 -4.61 4.40 -0.58
CA MET A 155 -5.74 4.17 -1.46
C MET A 155 -5.73 5.12 -2.66
N SER A 156 -5.63 6.43 -2.48
CA SER A 156 -5.79 7.45 -3.52
C SER A 156 -4.55 7.61 -4.41
N GLY A 157 -3.34 7.49 -3.85
CA GLY A 157 -2.08 7.87 -4.46
C GLY A 157 -1.79 9.38 -4.46
N SER A 158 -2.68 10.20 -3.88
CA SER A 158 -2.58 11.67 -3.86
C SER A 158 -2.64 12.18 -2.43
N TYR A 159 -1.75 13.12 -2.09
CA TYR A 159 -1.71 13.79 -0.80
C TYR A 159 -2.97 14.63 -0.60
N ASP A 160 -3.33 15.45 -1.58
CA ASP A 160 -4.50 16.32 -1.52
C ASP A 160 -5.80 15.50 -1.43
N ASP A 161 -5.96 14.48 -2.27
CA ASP A 161 -7.12 13.58 -2.21
C ASP A 161 -7.18 12.87 -0.85
N ALA A 162 -6.04 12.54 -0.23
CA ALA A 162 -6.01 11.89 1.07
C ALA A 162 -6.49 12.81 2.20
N GLU A 163 -6.11 14.08 2.18
CA GLU A 163 -6.64 15.10 3.11
C GLU A 163 -8.17 15.21 2.99
N ASP A 164 -8.68 15.36 1.76
CA ASP A 164 -10.12 15.46 1.51
C ASP A 164 -10.87 14.20 1.96
N LEU A 165 -10.28 13.02 1.73
CA LEU A 165 -10.87 11.73 2.12
C LEU A 165 -10.91 11.55 3.64
N VAL A 166 -9.93 12.08 4.38
CA VAL A 166 -9.98 12.09 5.86
C VAL A 166 -11.11 12.98 6.36
N GLN A 167 -11.28 14.17 5.78
CA GLN A 167 -12.39 15.04 6.15
C GLN A 167 -13.74 14.39 5.86
N GLU A 168 -13.91 13.79 4.68
CA GLU A 168 -15.12 13.02 4.34
C GLU A 168 -15.34 11.84 5.30
N THR A 169 -14.26 11.16 5.71
CA THR A 169 -14.33 10.08 6.71
C THR A 169 -14.87 10.60 8.03
N PHE A 170 -14.37 11.74 8.52
CA PHE A 170 -14.80 12.32 9.79
C PHE A 170 -16.26 12.79 9.73
N LEU A 171 -16.68 13.39 8.63
CA LEU A 171 -18.09 13.76 8.41
C LEU A 171 -19.01 12.54 8.39
N ARG A 172 -18.61 11.45 7.75
CA ARG A 172 -19.37 10.19 7.76
C ARG A 172 -19.40 9.55 9.14
N ALA A 173 -18.28 9.56 9.86
CA ALA A 173 -18.19 9.05 11.22
C ALA A 173 -19.10 9.83 12.17
N TRP A 174 -19.08 11.17 12.08
CA TRP A 174 -19.95 12.06 12.85
C TRP A 174 -21.43 11.75 12.66
N ARG A 175 -21.87 11.56 11.41
CA ARG A 175 -23.26 11.21 11.07
C ARG A 175 -23.66 9.81 11.52
N ALA A 176 -22.69 8.91 11.66
CA ALA A 176 -22.91 7.51 12.02
C ALA A 176 -22.63 7.20 13.50
N ARG A 177 -22.28 8.21 14.31
CA ARG A 177 -21.80 8.04 15.69
C ARG A 177 -22.83 7.35 16.59
N ASP A 178 -24.10 7.73 16.47
CA ASP A 178 -25.18 7.20 17.31
C ASP A 178 -25.47 5.71 17.02
N GLY A 179 -25.09 5.23 15.83
CA GLY A 179 -25.23 3.83 15.43
C GLY A 179 -24.04 2.94 15.80
N PHE A 180 -23.00 3.49 16.43
CA PHE A 180 -21.80 2.72 16.79
C PHE A 180 -22.03 1.90 18.07
N ALA A 181 -22.50 0.66 17.88
CA ALA A 181 -22.82 -0.26 18.99
C ALA A 181 -21.61 -0.94 19.67
N GLY A 182 -20.39 -0.40 19.56
CA GLY A 182 -19.18 -0.95 20.23
C GLY A 182 -18.74 -2.37 19.84
N ARG A 183 -19.35 -2.99 18.83
CA ARG A 183 -19.07 -4.37 18.38
C ARG A 183 -17.72 -4.56 17.70
N ALA A 184 -17.05 -3.47 17.32
CA ALA A 184 -15.70 -3.44 16.78
C ALA A 184 -14.95 -2.30 17.46
N SER A 185 -13.61 -2.30 17.42
CA SER A 185 -12.84 -1.16 17.91
C SER A 185 -13.17 0.11 17.11
N VAL A 186 -13.08 1.28 17.74
CA VAL A 186 -13.28 2.58 17.07
C VAL A 186 -12.35 2.71 15.87
N ARG A 187 -11.09 2.28 16.02
CA ARG A 187 -10.12 2.20 14.93
C ARG A 187 -10.65 1.39 13.75
N THR A 188 -11.06 0.14 13.97
CA THR A 188 -11.60 -0.72 12.90
C THR A 188 -12.83 -0.10 12.23
N TRP A 189 -13.68 0.56 13.01
CA TRP A 189 -14.86 1.25 12.51
C TRP A 189 -14.50 2.46 11.63
N LEU A 190 -13.54 3.30 12.03
CA LEU A 190 -13.05 4.43 11.23
C LEU A 190 -12.37 3.96 9.95
N TYR A 191 -11.54 2.91 10.03
CA TYR A 191 -10.91 2.30 8.84
C TYR A 191 -11.91 1.79 7.83
N ARG A 192 -13.04 1.24 8.30
CA ARG A 192 -14.14 0.83 7.42
C ARG A 192 -14.76 2.03 6.71
N ILE A 193 -15.03 3.11 7.43
CA ILE A 193 -15.59 4.33 6.84
C ILE A 193 -14.62 4.93 5.82
N ALA A 194 -13.34 5.07 6.17
CA ALA A 194 -12.30 5.60 5.30
C ALA A 194 -12.11 4.76 4.03
N THR A 195 -12.04 3.43 4.17
CA THR A 195 -11.90 2.53 3.02
C THR A 195 -13.09 2.66 2.07
N ASN A 196 -14.31 2.75 2.60
CA ASN A 196 -15.50 2.93 1.78
C ASN A 196 -15.52 4.31 1.10
N ALA A 197 -15.13 5.38 1.78
CA ALA A 197 -14.98 6.70 1.18
C ALA A 197 -13.97 6.70 0.03
N CYS A 198 -12.82 6.03 0.20
CA CYS A 198 -11.82 5.86 -0.84
C CYS A 198 -12.36 5.07 -2.05
N LEU A 199 -13.07 3.97 -1.80
CA LEU A 199 -13.68 3.17 -2.86
C LEU A 199 -14.75 3.95 -3.63
N ASP A 200 -15.56 4.75 -2.94
CA ASP A 200 -16.56 5.65 -3.56
C ASP A 200 -15.88 6.69 -4.44
N PHE A 201 -14.82 7.33 -3.93
CA PHE A 201 -14.02 8.29 -4.68
C PHE A 201 -13.42 7.65 -5.93
N GLN A 202 -12.73 6.51 -5.81
CA GLN A 202 -12.12 5.82 -6.94
C GLN A 202 -13.13 5.36 -7.99
N ARG A 203 -14.35 4.95 -7.57
CA ARG A 203 -15.44 4.61 -8.49
C ARG A 203 -15.90 5.82 -9.30
N ARG A 204 -16.00 7.00 -8.67
CA ARG A 204 -16.41 8.25 -9.34
C ARG A 204 -15.34 8.75 -10.31
N THR A 205 -14.08 8.73 -9.90
CA THR A 205 -13.01 9.31 -10.70
C THR A 205 -12.50 8.35 -11.78
N ALA A 206 -12.65 7.02 -11.56
CA ALA A 206 -12.34 5.96 -12.53
C ALA A 206 -10.94 6.07 -13.18
N ARG A 207 -9.98 6.67 -12.47
CA ARG A 207 -8.61 6.92 -12.97
C ARG A 207 -7.89 5.60 -13.25
N ARG A 208 -7.10 5.57 -14.31
CA ARG A 208 -6.26 4.43 -14.70
C ARG A 208 -4.87 4.92 -15.10
N PRO A 209 -3.80 4.17 -14.76
CA PRO A 209 -2.45 4.50 -15.21
C PRO A 209 -2.43 4.64 -16.73
N GLN A 210 -1.77 5.69 -17.21
CA GLN A 210 -1.67 6.03 -18.63
C GLN A 210 -0.27 5.70 -19.14
N ARG A 211 -0.10 5.72 -20.45
CA ARG A 211 1.25 5.72 -21.05
C ARG A 211 1.72 7.15 -21.19
N TYR A 212 3.03 7.34 -21.17
CA TYR A 212 3.61 8.59 -21.65
C TYR A 212 3.49 8.64 -23.18
N GLU A 213 3.20 9.83 -23.71
CA GLU A 213 3.25 10.11 -25.13
C GLU A 213 4.52 10.91 -25.42
N PRO A 214 5.33 10.54 -26.42
CA PRO A 214 6.53 11.30 -26.77
C PRO A 214 6.21 12.74 -27.16
N LEU A 215 6.99 13.69 -26.66
CA LEU A 215 6.89 15.10 -27.04
C LEU A 215 7.68 15.34 -28.34
N PRO A 216 7.09 15.99 -29.37
CA PRO A 216 7.77 16.25 -30.63
C PRO A 216 9.08 17.02 -30.43
N GLY A 217 10.16 16.55 -31.08
CA GLY A 217 11.47 17.20 -31.02
C GLY A 217 12.24 16.97 -29.72
N MET A 218 11.78 16.08 -28.84
CA MET A 218 12.46 15.73 -27.59
C MET A 218 12.98 14.29 -27.64
N ASN A 219 14.27 14.10 -27.35
CA ASN A 219 14.85 12.79 -27.15
C ASN A 219 14.49 12.29 -25.75
N HIS A 220 13.63 11.28 -25.66
CA HIS A 220 13.25 10.66 -24.39
C HIS A 220 14.09 9.42 -24.03
N GLY A 221 15.06 9.06 -24.89
CA GLY A 221 15.83 7.83 -24.79
C GLY A 221 15.18 6.64 -25.49
N GLY A 222 15.81 5.47 -25.36
CA GLY A 222 15.50 4.28 -26.17
C GLY A 222 14.56 3.26 -25.54
N ALA A 223 14.22 3.40 -24.26
CA ALA A 223 13.41 2.44 -23.51
C ALA A 223 12.03 3.00 -23.15
N GLU A 224 11.05 2.11 -22.99
CA GLU A 224 9.69 2.49 -22.59
C GLU A 224 9.70 2.98 -21.13
N PRO A 225 9.09 4.14 -20.83
CA PRO A 225 8.98 4.62 -19.46
C PRO A 225 8.03 3.75 -18.63
N PRO A 226 8.11 3.82 -17.30
CA PRO A 226 7.08 3.24 -16.45
C PRO A 226 5.70 3.87 -16.74
N ALA A 227 4.64 3.22 -16.27
CA ALA A 227 3.30 3.74 -16.44
C ALA A 227 3.13 5.08 -15.73
N ARG A 228 2.48 6.04 -16.40
CA ARG A 228 2.18 7.37 -15.88
C ARG A 228 0.95 7.32 -14.98
N VAL A 229 1.17 7.36 -13.67
CA VAL A 229 0.12 7.56 -12.68
C VAL A 229 -0.11 9.06 -12.53
N THR A 230 -1.04 9.62 -13.31
CA THR A 230 -1.21 11.08 -13.42
C THR A 230 -1.67 11.78 -12.14
N TRP A 231 -2.12 11.04 -11.13
CA TRP A 231 -2.55 11.59 -9.85
C TRP A 231 -1.59 11.25 -8.71
N LEU A 232 -0.44 10.64 -9.01
CA LEU A 232 0.55 10.35 -7.98
C LEU A 232 1.10 11.67 -7.43
N GLN A 233 1.12 11.80 -6.10
CA GLN A 233 1.77 12.91 -5.40
C GLN A 233 2.69 12.36 -4.30
N PRO A 234 3.75 13.09 -3.94
CA PRO A 234 4.63 12.72 -2.85
C PRO A 234 3.97 13.01 -1.50
N TYR A 235 4.41 12.30 -0.47
CA TYR A 235 3.92 12.43 0.90
C TYR A 235 5.06 12.85 1.84
N PRO A 236 4.88 13.88 2.69
CA PRO A 236 5.92 14.35 3.59
C PRO A 236 6.24 13.37 4.70
N ASP A 237 7.53 13.14 4.97
CA ASP A 237 7.98 12.18 5.98
C ASP A 237 7.61 12.60 7.41
N ASP A 238 7.52 13.90 7.69
CA ASP A 238 7.16 14.43 9.01
C ASP A 238 5.74 13.99 9.44
N ASP A 239 4.88 13.71 8.47
CA ASP A 239 3.53 13.20 8.68
C ASP A 239 3.50 11.67 8.87
N LEU A 240 4.63 10.95 8.79
CA LEU A 240 4.72 9.49 8.95
C LEU A 240 5.01 9.06 10.39
N PRO A 241 4.37 7.99 10.91
CA PRO A 241 4.60 7.48 12.26
C PRO A 241 6.10 7.40 12.61
N SER A 242 6.46 7.88 13.80
CA SER A 242 7.86 8.06 14.19
C SER A 242 8.51 6.74 14.64
N THR A 243 9.85 6.70 14.63
CA THR A 243 10.65 5.54 15.04
C THR A 243 10.49 5.20 16.53
N GLU A 244 10.20 6.19 17.37
CA GLU A 244 9.98 6.01 18.81
C GLU A 244 8.66 5.29 19.11
N GLU A 245 7.68 5.40 18.23
CA GLU A 245 6.36 4.82 18.43
C GLU A 245 6.37 3.31 18.10
N GLN A 246 7.02 2.88 17.01
CA GLN A 246 7.06 1.47 16.56
C GLN A 246 8.27 1.15 15.63
N PRO A 247 9.43 0.71 16.15
CA PRO A 247 10.64 0.52 15.33
C PRO A 247 10.49 -0.56 14.24
N ASP A 248 9.85 -1.70 14.53
CA ASP A 248 9.62 -2.76 13.54
C ASP A 248 8.54 -2.42 12.51
N ALA A 249 7.59 -1.55 12.86
CA ALA A 249 6.55 -1.09 11.95
C ALA A 249 7.06 0.01 10.99
N LEU A 250 8.14 0.69 11.35
CA LEU A 250 8.71 1.79 10.54
C LEU A 250 9.29 1.28 9.23
N ALA A 251 10.03 0.17 9.23
CA ALA A 251 10.63 -0.39 8.01
C ALA A 251 9.54 -0.82 7.01
N VAL A 252 8.52 -1.54 7.49
CA VAL A 252 7.34 -1.93 6.69
C VAL A 252 6.54 -0.69 6.26
N SER A 253 6.40 0.31 7.13
CA SER A 253 5.71 1.55 6.78
C SER A 253 6.47 2.32 5.70
N ARG A 254 7.80 2.45 5.78
CA ARG A 254 8.64 3.07 4.75
C ARG A 254 8.53 2.33 3.43
N GLU A 255 8.67 1.01 3.44
CA GLU A 255 8.60 0.17 2.22
C GLU A 255 7.25 0.28 1.50
N THR A 256 6.17 0.32 2.29
CA THR A 256 4.79 0.43 1.77
C THR A 256 4.37 1.86 1.49
N LEU A 257 5.29 2.81 1.69
CA LEU A 257 5.08 4.23 1.39
C LEU A 257 6.00 4.74 0.30
N GLU A 258 7.08 4.05 -0.05
CA GLU A 258 7.90 4.36 -1.23
C GLU A 258 7.02 4.66 -2.45
N LEU A 259 7.42 5.68 -3.23
CA LEU A 259 6.66 6.09 -4.41
C LEU A 259 6.47 4.94 -5.40
N VAL A 260 7.49 4.10 -5.55
CA VAL A 260 7.45 2.93 -6.43
C VAL A 260 6.38 1.92 -5.99
N PHE A 261 6.24 1.69 -4.68
CA PHE A 261 5.17 0.85 -4.15
C PHE A 261 3.80 1.48 -4.39
N LEU A 262 3.68 2.76 -4.08
CA LEU A 262 2.45 3.54 -4.26
C LEU A 262 1.99 3.52 -5.72
N ALA A 263 2.91 3.72 -6.65
CA ALA A 263 2.68 3.62 -8.09
C ALA A 263 2.23 2.21 -8.49
N ALA A 264 2.92 1.15 -8.01
CA ALA A 264 2.57 -0.24 -8.31
C ALA A 264 1.16 -0.62 -7.85
N ILE A 265 0.76 -0.24 -6.62
CA ILE A 265 -0.59 -0.51 -6.12
C ILE A 265 -1.66 0.28 -6.88
N GLN A 266 -1.31 1.37 -7.58
CA GLN A 266 -2.25 2.10 -8.43
C GLN A 266 -2.72 1.31 -9.66
N HIS A 267 -1.99 0.25 -10.06
CA HIS A 267 -2.42 -0.67 -11.13
C HIS A 267 -3.52 -1.63 -10.70
N LEU A 268 -3.71 -1.83 -9.39
CA LEU A 268 -4.72 -2.73 -8.86
C LEU A 268 -6.12 -2.12 -9.02
N PRO A 269 -7.14 -2.95 -9.35
CA PRO A 269 -8.53 -2.56 -9.17
C PRO A 269 -8.80 -2.10 -7.73
N PRO A 270 -9.64 -1.07 -7.52
CA PRO A 270 -9.95 -0.47 -6.20
C PRO A 270 -10.10 -1.45 -5.04
N ARG A 271 -10.93 -2.50 -5.23
CA ARG A 271 -11.17 -3.52 -4.20
C ARG A 271 -9.98 -4.43 -3.94
N GLN A 272 -9.19 -4.76 -4.97
CA GLN A 272 -7.97 -5.55 -4.80
C GLN A 272 -6.91 -4.75 -4.03
N ARG A 273 -6.80 -3.45 -4.32
CA ARG A 273 -5.96 -2.51 -3.56
C ARG A 273 -6.39 -2.43 -2.10
N ALA A 274 -7.67 -2.24 -1.83
CA ALA A 274 -8.20 -2.20 -0.47
C ALA A 274 -7.88 -3.50 0.30
N VAL A 275 -8.11 -4.67 -0.32
CA VAL A 275 -7.76 -5.96 0.29
C VAL A 275 -6.27 -6.05 0.59
N LEU A 276 -5.41 -5.64 -0.35
CA LEU A 276 -3.96 -5.66 -0.17
C LEU A 276 -3.51 -4.76 0.98
N VAL A 277 -3.97 -3.51 1.02
CA VAL A 277 -3.62 -2.55 2.08
C VAL A 277 -4.10 -3.07 3.45
N LEU A 278 -5.35 -3.52 3.56
CA LEU A 278 -5.87 -4.02 4.84
C LEU A 278 -5.15 -5.29 5.32
N ARG A 279 -4.77 -6.20 4.40
CA ARG A 279 -4.17 -7.50 4.75
C ARG A 279 -2.65 -7.46 4.90
N ASP A 280 -1.96 -6.99 3.86
CA ASP A 280 -0.50 -7.08 3.77
C ASP A 280 0.18 -5.84 4.38
N VAL A 281 -0.51 -4.69 4.51
CA VAL A 281 0.06 -3.47 5.12
C VAL A 281 -0.40 -3.25 6.57
N LEU A 282 -1.71 -3.36 6.84
CA LEU A 282 -2.26 -3.14 8.18
C LEU A 282 -2.40 -4.42 9.02
N GLY A 283 -2.20 -5.60 8.42
CA GLY A 283 -2.21 -6.87 9.14
C GLY A 283 -3.58 -7.34 9.63
N LEU A 284 -4.71 -6.77 9.18
CA LEU A 284 -6.06 -7.22 9.59
C LEU A 284 -6.26 -8.67 9.20
N ALA A 285 -7.00 -9.45 9.99
CA ALA A 285 -7.37 -10.82 9.63
C ALA A 285 -8.32 -10.86 8.41
N ALA A 286 -8.32 -11.96 7.66
CA ALA A 286 -9.19 -12.09 6.47
C ALA A 286 -10.69 -11.94 6.80
N ALA A 287 -11.11 -12.40 7.98
CA ALA A 287 -12.48 -12.22 8.49
C ALA A 287 -12.80 -10.75 8.78
N GLU A 288 -11.86 -10.00 9.35
CA GLU A 288 -12.03 -8.57 9.62
C GLU A 288 -12.05 -7.77 8.32
N THR A 289 -11.16 -8.07 7.38
CA THR A 289 -11.16 -7.46 6.04
C THR A 289 -12.47 -7.73 5.30
N ALA A 290 -12.99 -8.95 5.40
CA ALA A 290 -14.28 -9.34 4.82
C ALA A 290 -15.42 -8.49 5.40
N ALA A 291 -15.46 -8.32 6.73
CA ALA A 291 -16.44 -7.46 7.39
C ALA A 291 -16.30 -5.97 7.00
N VAL A 292 -15.07 -5.47 6.87
CA VAL A 292 -14.79 -4.09 6.46
C VAL A 292 -15.28 -3.80 5.04
N LEU A 293 -15.03 -4.73 4.10
CA LEU A 293 -15.30 -4.54 2.69
C LEU A 293 -16.66 -5.06 2.21
N ASP A 294 -17.47 -5.62 3.11
CA ASP A 294 -18.70 -6.34 2.79
C ASP A 294 -18.47 -7.42 1.72
N MET A 295 -17.49 -8.29 2.01
CA MET A 295 -17.05 -9.39 1.15
C MET A 295 -17.06 -10.70 1.92
N THR A 296 -17.02 -11.83 1.21
CA THR A 296 -16.73 -13.12 1.87
C THR A 296 -15.23 -13.28 2.12
N VAL A 297 -14.85 -14.06 3.13
CA VAL A 297 -13.44 -14.42 3.40
C VAL A 297 -12.78 -15.05 2.16
N ALA A 298 -13.51 -15.91 1.43
CA ALA A 298 -13.05 -16.49 0.19
C ALA A 298 -12.76 -15.41 -0.87
N SER A 299 -13.65 -14.43 -1.04
CA SER A 299 -13.45 -13.31 -1.97
C SER A 299 -12.25 -12.44 -1.59
N VAL A 300 -12.00 -12.22 -0.30
CA VAL A 300 -10.80 -11.51 0.19
C VAL A 300 -9.54 -12.28 -0.19
N ASN A 301 -9.47 -13.57 0.12
CA ASN A 301 -8.30 -14.40 -0.20
C ASN A 301 -8.03 -14.44 -1.71
N SER A 302 -9.08 -14.62 -2.52
CA SER A 302 -8.94 -14.60 -3.99
C SER A 302 -8.53 -13.23 -4.53
N ALA A 303 -9.01 -12.13 -3.94
CA ALA A 303 -8.59 -10.79 -4.35
C ALA A 303 -7.11 -10.54 -4.03
N LEU A 304 -6.64 -10.98 -2.85
CA LEU A 304 -5.24 -10.86 -2.46
C LEU A 304 -4.33 -11.71 -3.35
N GLN A 305 -4.74 -12.94 -3.66
CA GLN A 305 -4.02 -13.82 -4.59
C GLN A 305 -3.85 -13.19 -5.99
N ARG A 306 -4.84 -12.42 -6.45
CA ARG A 306 -4.76 -11.70 -7.73
C ARG A 306 -3.95 -10.41 -7.66
N ALA A 307 -3.95 -9.73 -6.51
CA ALA A 307 -3.21 -8.49 -6.33
C ALA A 307 -1.69 -8.70 -6.36
N ARG A 308 -1.21 -9.79 -5.74
CA ARG A 308 0.23 -10.06 -5.60
C ARG A 308 0.98 -10.20 -6.93
N PRO A 309 0.49 -10.94 -7.94
CA PRO A 309 1.11 -10.97 -9.27
C PRO A 309 1.26 -9.57 -9.88
N THR A 310 0.20 -8.76 -9.88
CA THR A 310 0.24 -7.39 -10.40
C THR A 310 1.31 -6.55 -9.70
N LEU A 311 1.49 -6.69 -8.39
CA LEU A 311 2.58 -5.98 -7.71
C LEU A 311 3.95 -6.45 -8.13
N ARG A 312 4.18 -7.76 -8.24
CA ARG A 312 5.48 -8.28 -8.71
C ARG A 312 5.82 -7.80 -10.12
N ASP A 313 4.82 -7.64 -10.97
CA ASP A 313 5.01 -7.19 -12.35
C ASP A 313 5.36 -5.69 -12.43
N HIS A 314 5.03 -4.92 -11.39
CA HIS A 314 5.23 -3.47 -11.35
C HIS A 314 6.26 -2.98 -10.32
N LEU A 315 6.74 -3.84 -9.42
CA LEU A 315 7.79 -3.52 -8.43
C LEU A 315 9.19 -3.90 -8.97
N PRO A 316 10.22 -3.07 -8.72
CA PRO A 316 11.61 -3.41 -9.00
C PRO A 316 12.07 -4.65 -8.24
N ARG A 317 13.01 -5.40 -8.85
CA ARG A 317 13.49 -6.70 -8.32
C ARG A 317 14.41 -6.59 -7.09
N ARG A 318 14.96 -5.40 -6.79
CA ARG A 318 16.01 -5.22 -5.79
C ARG A 318 15.60 -4.14 -4.80
N ARG A 319 15.10 -4.57 -3.65
CA ARG A 319 14.62 -3.69 -2.56
C ARG A 319 15.34 -3.92 -1.23
N ALA A 320 16.10 -5.00 -1.14
CA ALA A 320 16.77 -5.39 0.09
C ALA A 320 18.14 -4.73 0.14
N GLU A 321 18.26 -3.56 0.78
CA GLU A 321 19.50 -3.05 1.40
C GLU A 321 19.25 -1.67 2.06
N TRP A 322 18.29 -1.59 3.00
CA TRP A 322 18.16 -0.40 3.86
C TRP A 322 18.95 -0.61 5.15
N THR A 323 20.10 0.07 5.26
CA THR A 323 20.94 0.13 6.47
C THR A 323 21.21 1.58 6.86
N ALA A 324 21.59 1.85 8.12
CA ALA A 324 21.91 3.21 8.57
C ALA A 324 23.11 3.84 7.82
N GLU A 325 24.07 3.01 7.38
CA GLU A 325 25.18 3.44 6.52
C GLU A 325 24.71 3.86 5.12
N ALA A 326 23.65 3.21 4.60
CA ALA A 326 23.04 3.62 3.34
C ALA A 326 22.44 5.03 3.45
N ASP A 327 21.77 5.38 4.55
CA ASP A 327 21.14 6.71 4.71
C ASP A 327 22.19 7.85 4.79
N VAL A 328 23.36 7.65 5.41
CA VAL A 328 24.44 8.66 5.40
C VAL A 328 24.96 8.88 3.98
N ARG A 329 25.26 7.79 3.27
CA ARG A 329 25.78 7.83 1.91
C ARG A 329 24.78 8.44 0.92
N GLU A 330 23.51 8.07 1.02
CA GLU A 330 22.44 8.63 0.20
C GLU A 330 22.34 10.15 0.40
N ARG A 331 22.47 10.65 1.64
CA ARG A 331 22.49 12.11 1.92
C ARG A 331 23.68 12.81 1.29
N GLU A 332 24.86 12.18 1.27
CA GLU A 332 26.03 12.73 0.57
C GLU A 332 25.81 12.81 -0.94
N ILE A 333 25.17 11.79 -1.54
CA ILE A 333 24.80 11.78 -2.96
C ILE A 333 23.80 12.91 -3.26
N LEU A 334 22.78 13.10 -2.42
CA LEU A 334 21.84 14.21 -2.55
C LEU A 334 22.54 15.56 -2.46
N ALA A 335 23.43 15.75 -1.49
CA ALA A 335 24.18 16.99 -1.33
C ALA A 335 25.05 17.29 -2.57
N ARG A 336 25.74 16.27 -3.12
CA ARG A 336 26.52 16.40 -4.36
C ARG A 336 25.64 16.73 -5.56
N TYR A 337 24.49 16.07 -5.69
CA TYR A 337 23.52 16.32 -6.75
C TYR A 337 23.02 17.77 -6.73
N MET A 338 22.56 18.24 -5.57
CA MET A 338 22.11 19.62 -5.38
C MET A 338 23.21 20.62 -5.72
N ALA A 339 24.42 20.40 -5.19
CA ALA A 339 25.55 21.31 -5.43
C ALA A 339 26.00 21.32 -6.90
N ALA A 340 25.96 20.18 -7.58
CA ALA A 340 26.27 20.09 -9.01
C ALA A 340 25.24 20.85 -9.86
N ALA A 341 23.95 20.66 -9.58
CA ALA A 341 22.87 21.37 -10.26
C ALA A 341 22.94 22.90 -10.03
N GLU A 342 23.30 23.36 -8.83
CA GLU A 342 23.50 24.78 -8.53
C GLU A 342 24.67 25.41 -9.29
N ARG A 343 25.77 24.66 -9.47
CA ARG A 343 26.92 25.09 -10.27
C ARG A 343 26.72 24.94 -11.78
N LEU A 344 25.58 24.40 -12.21
CA LEU A 344 25.32 24.02 -13.61
C LEU A 344 26.37 23.03 -14.15
N ASP A 345 26.90 22.19 -13.27
CA ASP A 345 27.95 21.20 -13.56
C ASP A 345 27.32 19.89 -14.06
N LEU A 346 27.01 19.86 -15.35
CA LEU A 346 26.38 18.71 -16.02
C LEU A 346 27.25 17.46 -16.00
N THR A 347 28.58 17.63 -15.97
CA THR A 347 29.51 16.50 -15.89
C THR A 347 29.37 15.82 -14.54
N GLU A 348 29.41 16.56 -13.44
CA GLU A 348 29.20 16.00 -12.11
C GLU A 348 27.79 15.41 -11.97
N VAL A 349 26.74 16.08 -12.44
CA VAL A 349 25.37 15.52 -12.46
C VAL A 349 25.36 14.17 -13.16
N ALA A 350 25.92 14.07 -14.37
CA ALA A 350 26.00 12.81 -15.12
C ALA A 350 26.78 11.71 -14.38
N THR A 351 27.78 12.06 -13.56
CA THR A 351 28.50 11.08 -12.74
C THR A 351 27.70 10.57 -11.55
N LEU A 352 26.62 11.24 -11.15
CA LEU A 352 25.74 10.79 -10.06
C LEU A 352 24.59 9.93 -10.56
N LEU A 353 24.23 10.03 -11.84
CA LEU A 353 23.16 9.25 -12.45
C LEU A 353 23.62 7.84 -12.84
N SER A 354 22.73 6.85 -12.77
CA SER A 354 22.94 5.54 -13.41
C SER A 354 22.84 5.66 -14.93
N GLU A 355 23.27 4.63 -15.67
CA GLU A 355 23.18 4.65 -17.15
C GLU A 355 21.72 4.55 -17.62
N ASP A 356 20.92 3.80 -16.88
CA ASP A 356 19.51 3.47 -17.09
C ASP A 356 18.54 4.34 -16.27
N ILE A 357 19.01 5.50 -15.79
CA ILE A 357 18.22 6.46 -14.99
C ILE A 357 16.86 6.71 -15.63
N THR A 358 15.80 6.63 -14.83
CA THR A 358 14.46 7.05 -15.23
C THR A 358 14.09 8.35 -14.55
N LEU A 359 13.73 9.37 -15.33
CA LEU A 359 13.10 10.58 -14.81
C LEU A 359 11.64 10.62 -15.28
N THR A 360 10.72 10.92 -14.36
CA THR A 360 9.31 11.15 -14.70
C THR A 360 8.75 12.34 -13.94
N MET A 361 7.75 13.03 -14.49
CA MET A 361 7.12 14.17 -13.80
C MET A 361 5.59 14.11 -13.85
N PRO A 362 4.90 13.18 -13.17
CA PRO A 362 3.44 13.22 -13.07
C PRO A 362 2.94 14.50 -12.35
N PRO A 363 1.79 15.09 -12.73
CA PRO A 363 0.90 14.69 -13.81
C PRO A 363 1.47 14.98 -15.19
N ASN A 364 2.48 15.82 -15.36
CA ASN A 364 3.02 16.25 -16.65
C ASN A 364 3.52 15.08 -17.53
N PRO A 365 3.40 15.18 -18.87
CA PRO A 365 3.81 14.11 -19.80
C PRO A 365 5.34 14.05 -19.98
N PHE A 366 6.09 14.54 -19.00
CA PHE A 366 7.53 14.77 -19.11
C PHE A 366 8.29 13.59 -18.49
N TRP A 367 9.19 12.99 -19.28
CA TRP A 367 9.90 11.76 -18.90
C TRP A 367 11.21 11.61 -19.68
N PHE A 368 12.16 10.84 -19.14
CA PHE A 368 13.36 10.37 -19.83
C PHE A 368 13.75 8.98 -19.32
N VAL A 369 14.24 8.13 -20.21
CA VAL A 369 14.90 6.87 -19.83
C VAL A 369 16.29 6.81 -20.44
N GLY A 370 17.30 6.79 -19.57
CA GLY A 370 18.70 6.76 -19.93
C GLY A 370 19.40 8.10 -19.70
N ARG A 371 20.66 7.99 -19.26
CA ARG A 371 21.47 9.15 -18.87
C ARG A 371 21.70 10.13 -20.00
N GLU A 372 21.97 9.63 -21.20
CA GLU A 372 22.28 10.45 -22.37
C GLU A 372 21.13 11.40 -22.71
N ALA A 373 19.90 10.87 -22.84
CA ALA A 373 18.72 11.66 -23.15
C ALA A 373 18.40 12.72 -22.08
N LEU A 374 18.55 12.36 -20.79
CA LEU A 374 18.35 13.30 -19.69
C LEU A 374 19.42 14.41 -19.70
N VAL A 375 20.69 14.06 -19.87
CA VAL A 375 21.79 15.03 -19.90
C VAL A 375 21.69 15.95 -21.12
N GLU A 376 21.28 15.44 -22.27
CA GLU A 376 21.00 16.24 -23.48
C GLU A 376 19.94 17.32 -23.17
N PHE A 377 18.82 16.93 -22.56
CA PHE A 377 17.79 17.89 -22.15
C PHE A 377 18.30 18.91 -21.12
N LEU A 378 19.03 18.46 -20.10
CA LEU A 378 19.59 19.35 -19.08
C LEU A 378 20.61 20.32 -19.69
N SER A 379 21.40 19.90 -20.67
CA SER A 379 22.41 20.76 -21.30
C SER A 379 21.80 22.00 -21.94
N VAL A 380 20.66 21.85 -22.62
CA VAL A 380 19.97 22.95 -23.29
C VAL A 380 19.25 23.87 -22.29
N SER A 381 18.73 23.32 -21.19
CA SER A 381 17.97 24.09 -20.19
C SER A 381 18.85 24.76 -19.13
N LEU A 382 20.08 24.29 -18.93
CA LEU A 382 21.03 24.83 -17.96
C LEU A 382 22.10 25.74 -18.58
N ASP A 383 22.28 25.76 -19.90
CA ASP A 383 23.24 26.65 -20.57
C ASP A 383 22.74 28.11 -20.60
N PRO A 384 23.43 29.09 -19.98
CA PRO A 384 23.05 30.51 -20.02
C PRO A 384 23.04 31.13 -21.43
N ALA A 385 23.73 30.53 -22.40
CA ALA A 385 23.71 30.96 -23.80
C ALA A 385 22.51 30.42 -24.58
N SER A 386 21.78 29.44 -24.02
CA SER A 386 20.64 28.82 -24.66
C SER A 386 19.38 29.71 -24.55
N PRO A 387 18.56 29.81 -25.62
CA PRO A 387 17.25 30.46 -25.54
C PRO A 387 16.28 29.72 -24.59
N MET A 388 16.59 28.47 -24.23
CA MET A 388 15.82 27.64 -23.30
C MET A 388 16.36 27.72 -21.87
N PHE A 389 17.34 28.60 -21.59
CA PHE A 389 17.94 28.73 -20.28
C PHE A 389 16.88 29.01 -19.22
N LEU A 390 16.74 28.07 -18.28
CA LEU A 390 15.70 28.16 -17.26
C LEU A 390 16.06 29.19 -16.18
N GLY A 391 17.35 29.41 -15.93
CA GLY A 391 17.84 30.30 -14.89
C GLY A 391 18.82 29.61 -13.94
N HIS A 392 19.18 30.32 -12.88
CA HIS A 392 20.06 29.78 -11.86
C HIS A 392 19.26 28.99 -10.84
N TRP A 393 19.84 27.87 -10.40
CA TRP A 393 19.19 26.95 -9.48
C TRP A 393 19.66 27.14 -8.05
N ARG A 394 18.79 26.80 -7.11
CA ARG A 394 19.07 26.60 -5.70
C ARG A 394 18.22 25.45 -5.20
N HIS A 395 18.75 24.63 -4.31
CA HIS A 395 18.03 23.49 -3.76
C HIS A 395 17.95 23.57 -2.24
N LEU A 396 16.88 23.02 -1.68
CA LEU A 396 16.78 22.70 -0.27
C LEU A 396 16.51 21.20 -0.12
N PRO A 397 17.16 20.50 0.83
CA PRO A 397 16.90 19.09 1.08
C PRO A 397 15.49 18.90 1.65
N ALA A 398 14.86 17.80 1.29
CA ALA A 398 13.58 17.35 1.82
C ALA A 398 13.55 15.82 1.92
N ARG A 399 12.46 15.27 2.48
CA ARG A 399 12.18 13.84 2.40
C ARG A 399 10.73 13.60 2.01
N ALA A 400 10.52 12.58 1.19
CA ALA A 400 9.21 12.20 0.71
C ALA A 400 9.10 10.69 0.66
N ASN A 401 8.01 10.11 1.16
CA ASN A 401 7.73 8.69 1.04
C ASN A 401 8.84 7.78 1.62
N GLY A 402 9.56 8.25 2.65
CA GLY A 402 10.74 7.58 3.20
C GLY A 402 12.04 7.80 2.41
N GLN A 403 11.95 8.43 1.24
CA GLN A 403 13.05 8.63 0.28
C GLN A 403 13.63 10.05 0.39
N LEU A 404 14.84 10.21 -0.14
CA LEU A 404 15.45 11.54 -0.28
C LEU A 404 14.73 12.37 -1.33
N ALA A 405 14.59 13.66 -1.04
CA ALA A 405 14.00 14.61 -1.95
C ALA A 405 14.77 15.94 -1.97
N ALA A 406 14.62 16.71 -3.05
CA ALA A 406 15.16 18.06 -3.19
C ALA A 406 14.08 19.01 -3.69
N GLY A 407 13.86 20.10 -2.96
CA GLY A 407 13.07 21.23 -3.43
C GLY A 407 13.95 22.14 -4.30
N GLY A 408 13.74 22.10 -5.62
CA GLY A 408 14.42 22.95 -6.59
C GLY A 408 13.75 24.31 -6.76
N TYR A 409 14.56 25.35 -6.75
CA TYR A 409 14.17 26.74 -6.93
C TYR A 409 14.93 27.36 -8.09
N VAL A 410 14.22 28.15 -8.91
CA VAL A 410 14.81 28.81 -10.07
C VAL A 410 14.71 30.32 -9.93
N ARG A 411 15.85 30.99 -10.10
CA ARG A 411 15.93 32.42 -10.38
C ARG A 411 16.03 32.60 -11.89
N ARG A 412 14.90 32.99 -12.50
CA ARG A 412 14.78 33.23 -13.94
C ARG A 412 15.68 34.40 -14.38
N PRO A 413 16.20 34.42 -15.62
CA PRO A 413 16.93 35.56 -16.16
C PRO A 413 16.15 36.87 -15.99
N GLY A 414 16.82 37.94 -15.56
CA GLY A 414 16.19 39.24 -15.30
C GLY A 414 15.36 39.34 -14.01
N THR A 415 15.33 38.28 -13.18
CA THR A 415 14.63 38.30 -11.88
C THR A 415 15.60 38.19 -10.71
N THR A 416 15.17 38.64 -9.54
CA THR A 416 15.96 38.67 -8.30
C THR A 416 15.44 37.72 -7.22
N VAL A 417 14.54 36.81 -7.57
CA VAL A 417 13.89 35.92 -6.59
C VAL A 417 13.94 34.49 -7.09
N TYR A 418 14.35 33.59 -6.21
CA TYR A 418 14.25 32.15 -6.43
C TYR A 418 12.82 31.70 -6.15
N ARG A 419 12.17 31.09 -7.13
CA ARG A 419 10.80 30.57 -7.01
C ARG A 419 10.83 29.06 -7.03
N ALA A 420 10.00 28.44 -6.19
CA ALA A 420 9.83 26.99 -6.19
C ALA A 420 9.46 26.51 -7.60
N GLN A 421 10.17 25.50 -8.09
CA GLN A 421 10.08 25.03 -9.46
C GLN A 421 9.73 23.55 -9.53
N VAL A 422 10.33 22.72 -8.68
CA VAL A 422 10.17 21.26 -8.73
C VAL A 422 10.50 20.62 -7.38
N LEU A 423 9.76 19.60 -6.98
CA LEU A 423 10.15 18.70 -5.90
C LEU A 423 10.61 17.38 -6.51
N ASP A 424 11.90 17.11 -6.49
CA ASP A 424 12.47 15.87 -6.99
C ASP A 424 12.53 14.84 -5.86
N VAL A 425 11.94 13.66 -6.06
CA VAL A 425 12.08 12.51 -5.15
C VAL A 425 12.98 11.48 -5.80
N LEU A 426 14.05 11.10 -5.10
CA LEU A 426 15.16 10.35 -5.65
C LEU A 426 15.15 8.92 -5.12
N ARG A 427 15.48 7.98 -6.00
CA ARG A 427 15.85 6.61 -5.62
C ARG A 427 17.31 6.41 -5.94
N VAL A 428 18.05 5.94 -4.95
CA VAL A 428 19.48 5.68 -5.04
C VAL A 428 19.71 4.17 -4.91
N GLU A 429 20.59 3.64 -5.74
CA GLU A 429 21.12 2.28 -5.61
C GLU A 429 22.65 2.34 -5.63
N GLY A 430 23.28 1.84 -4.56
CA GLY A 430 24.72 2.00 -4.39
C GLY A 430 25.11 3.47 -4.36
N ASP A 431 25.93 3.89 -5.33
CA ASP A 431 26.46 5.26 -5.42
C ASP A 431 25.82 6.06 -6.56
N ARG A 432 24.64 5.62 -7.04
CA ARG A 432 23.99 6.18 -8.23
C ARG A 432 22.51 6.47 -8.00
N ILE A 433 22.06 7.60 -8.53
CA ILE A 433 20.65 7.93 -8.66
C ILE A 433 20.12 7.13 -9.84
N VAL A 434 19.15 6.26 -9.59
CA VAL A 434 18.55 5.36 -10.59
C VAL A 434 17.14 5.79 -11.00
N GLU A 435 16.49 6.63 -10.19
CA GLU A 435 15.17 7.18 -10.50
C GLU A 435 14.98 8.57 -9.90
N ILE A 436 14.35 9.45 -10.65
CA ILE A 436 13.89 10.77 -10.21
C ILE A 436 12.40 10.89 -10.57
N THR A 437 11.55 11.07 -9.56
CA THR A 437 10.15 11.46 -9.79
C THR A 437 9.98 12.92 -9.37
N SER A 438 9.73 13.78 -10.35
CA SER A 438 9.59 15.21 -10.18
C SER A 438 8.12 15.59 -10.00
N PHE A 439 7.83 16.46 -9.05
CA PHE A 439 6.48 16.94 -8.79
C PHE A 439 6.41 18.47 -8.81
N GLU A 440 5.21 18.97 -9.08
CA GLU A 440 4.95 20.40 -9.08
C GLU A 440 5.09 21.01 -7.67
N PRO A 441 5.49 22.29 -7.58
CA PRO A 441 5.87 22.90 -6.30
C PRO A 441 4.68 23.29 -5.40
N HIS A 442 3.43 23.03 -5.80
CA HIS A 442 2.26 23.40 -4.98
C HIS A 442 2.25 22.70 -3.61
N LEU A 443 2.91 21.54 -3.49
CA LEU A 443 3.03 20.79 -2.24
C LEU A 443 4.18 21.27 -1.34
N PHE A 444 5.06 22.19 -1.78
CA PHE A 444 6.20 22.65 -0.98
C PHE A 444 5.83 23.01 0.48
N PRO A 445 4.73 23.74 0.76
CA PRO A 445 4.33 24.05 2.13
C PRO A 445 4.09 22.80 3.00
N ALA A 446 3.56 21.71 2.43
CA ALA A 446 3.37 20.44 3.15
C ALA A 446 4.70 19.77 3.52
N PHE A 447 5.78 20.07 2.80
CA PHE A 447 7.15 19.62 3.07
C PHE A 447 7.96 20.62 3.92
N GLY A 448 7.30 21.66 4.47
CA GLY A 448 8.00 22.72 5.20
C GLY A 448 8.90 23.61 4.31
N LEU A 449 8.77 23.50 2.99
CA LEU A 449 9.54 24.27 2.03
C LEU A 449 8.80 25.57 1.67
N PRO A 450 9.48 26.74 1.66
CA PRO A 450 8.85 27.98 1.23
C PRO A 450 8.63 27.98 -0.29
N LEU A 451 7.65 28.72 -0.79
CA LEU A 451 7.43 28.89 -2.24
C LEU A 451 8.43 29.86 -2.91
N ARG A 452 9.19 30.61 -2.11
CA ARG A 452 10.18 31.60 -2.58
C ARG A 452 11.37 31.63 -1.63
N LEU A 453 12.55 31.82 -2.18
CA LEU A 453 13.76 32.14 -1.42
C LEU A 453 14.24 33.55 -1.78
N PRO A 454 14.76 34.32 -0.81
CA PRO A 454 15.45 35.56 -1.12
C PRO A 454 16.63 35.29 -2.06
N ALA A 455 16.93 36.22 -2.97
CA ALA A 455 18.25 36.18 -3.63
C ALA A 455 19.35 36.31 -2.58
N ASP A 456 20.47 35.65 -2.83
CA ASP A 456 21.68 35.84 -2.04
C ASP A 456 21.97 37.35 -1.95
N ARG A 457 22.15 37.82 -0.70
CA ARG A 457 22.54 39.21 -0.42
C ARG A 457 23.98 39.46 -0.81
#